data_AF-A0A1G7RBH3-F1
#
_entry.id   AF-A0A1G7RBH3-F1
#
_cell.length_a   1.000
_cell.length_b   1.000
_cell.length_c   1.000
_cell.angle_alpha   90.00
_cell.angle_beta   90.00
_cell.angle_gamma   90.00
#
_symmetry.space_group_name_H-M   'P 1'
#
loop_
_entity.id
_entity.type
_entity.pdbx_description
1 polymer ?
#
loop_
_entity_poly.entity_id
_entity_poly.type
_entity_poly.pdbx_seq_one_letter_code
_entity_poly.pdbx_strand_id
1 'polypeptide(L)'
;MKEGHELRWGGIAGILALIVAIIARIVAWNAPGITEHAGLIGGYVGQHRGHMLWAALLTTIAAALFLWFGVALAAAFRRGEARHADLTDMAGARAEETRPPGTPAAGGHAPGTYPGEGVHGPGTHPAAGGRPEGVRGEHARAASVRRYGFSDLPALVLAGFVVVVTLGFVGAAVYAGTAYVFSVNRGLLPLAAVPYTGVTLMGLLSGIAWALLFAAIAGAIIRTAVLPQWMAWFAIIVAIIAFLSALALGITGGVLAPRSFLVGWLPMILVGLWTLVASGLLIREHLPFATRTVEARPAMGH
;
A
#
# COMPACT_ATOMS: atom_id res chain seq x y z
N MET A 1 24.13 -6.97 -9.61
CA MET A 1 24.19 -7.50 -8.22
C MET A 1 23.85 -6.48 -7.12
N LYS A 2 23.82 -5.16 -7.35
CA LYS A 2 23.53 -4.17 -6.28
C LYS A 2 22.05 -4.10 -5.86
N GLU A 3 21.13 -4.49 -6.74
CA GLU A 3 19.68 -4.25 -6.58
C GLU A 3 18.94 -5.16 -5.57
N GLY A 4 19.51 -6.32 -5.24
CA GLY A 4 18.93 -7.23 -4.23
C GLY A 4 19.20 -6.78 -2.79
N HIS A 5 20.18 -5.90 -2.57
CA HIS A 5 20.52 -5.46 -1.22
C HIS A 5 19.46 -4.49 -0.66
N GLU A 6 18.90 -3.63 -1.51
CA GLU A 6 17.91 -2.62 -1.11
C GLU A 6 16.60 -3.24 -0.59
N LEU A 7 16.12 -4.32 -1.22
CA LEU A 7 14.90 -5.00 -0.78
C LEU A 7 15.07 -5.70 0.57
N ARG A 8 16.26 -6.25 0.83
CA ARG A 8 16.60 -6.85 2.12
C ARG A 8 16.62 -5.82 3.24
N TRP A 9 17.18 -4.63 3.00
CA TRP A 9 17.13 -3.52 3.96
C TRP A 9 15.70 -3.05 4.22
N GLY A 10 14.86 -3.02 3.18
CA GLY A 10 13.43 -2.73 3.33
C GLY A 10 12.70 -3.71 4.26
N GLY A 11 12.95 -5.01 4.10
CA GLY A 11 12.40 -6.03 5.01
C GLY A 11 12.92 -5.89 6.44
N ILE A 12 14.21 -5.61 6.64
CA ILE A 12 14.77 -5.35 7.98
C ILE A 12 14.12 -4.11 8.61
N ALA A 13 13.91 -3.05 7.83
CA ALA A 13 13.24 -1.84 8.30
C ALA A 13 11.82 -2.13 8.78
N GLY A 14 11.07 -3.03 8.12
CA GLY A 14 9.74 -3.44 8.55
C GLY A 14 9.73 -4.16 9.91
N ILE A 15 10.69 -5.06 10.15
CA ILE A 15 10.86 -5.73 11.46
C ILE A 15 11.24 -4.72 12.55
N LEU A 16 12.20 -3.83 12.27
CA LEU A 16 12.61 -2.80 13.21
C LEU A 16 11.48 -1.83 13.52
N ALA A 17 10.69 -1.42 12.53
CA ALA A 17 9.50 -0.60 12.72
C ALA A 17 8.52 -1.26 13.70
N LEU A 18 8.26 -2.56 13.55
CA LEU A 18 7.39 -3.31 14.43
C LEU A 18 7.93 -3.38 15.87
N ILE A 19 9.22 -3.69 16.04
CA ILE A 19 9.86 -3.73 17.36
C ILE A 19 9.77 -2.37 18.05
N VAL A 20 10.14 -1.30 17.35
CA VAL A 20 10.10 0.06 17.90
C VAL A 20 8.66 0.48 18.22
N ALA A 21 7.68 0.12 17.39
CA ALA A 21 6.26 0.38 17.67
C ALA A 21 5.77 -0.36 18.92
N ILE A 22 6.17 -1.62 19.12
CA ILE A 22 5.86 -2.39 20.33
C ILE A 22 6.49 -1.74 21.56
N ILE A 23 7.76 -1.33 21.49
CA ILE A 23 8.44 -0.63 22.59
C ILE A 23 7.73 0.69 22.89
N ALA A 24 7.42 1.50 21.87
CA ALA A 24 6.67 2.74 22.03
C ALA A 24 5.33 2.51 22.77
N ARG A 25 4.63 1.42 22.42
CA ARG A 25 3.37 1.03 23.05
C ARG A 25 3.55 0.60 24.50
N ILE A 26 4.61 -0.13 24.83
CA ILE A 26 4.96 -0.52 26.21
C ILE A 26 5.37 0.71 27.03
N VAL A 27 6.10 1.66 26.45
CA VAL A 27 6.46 2.91 27.14
C VAL A 27 5.22 3.77 27.44
N ALA A 28 4.22 3.75 26.55
CA ALA A 28 2.93 4.40 26.78
C ALA A 28 1.96 3.59 27.66
N TRP A 29 2.40 2.47 28.25
CA TRP A 29 1.54 1.59 29.04
C TRP A 29 0.93 2.34 30.24
N ASN A 30 -0.34 2.04 30.54
CA ASN A 30 -1.21 2.74 31.50
C ASN A 30 -1.65 4.18 31.15
N ALA A 31 -1.44 4.67 29.93
CA ALA A 31 -2.06 5.94 29.54
C ALA A 31 -3.60 5.86 29.67
N PRO A 32 -4.24 6.78 30.43
CA PRO A 32 -5.69 6.78 30.61
C PRO A 32 -6.38 6.93 29.25
N GLY A 33 -7.46 6.19 29.08
CA GLY A 33 -8.27 6.24 27.87
C GLY A 33 -9.01 7.58 27.74
N ILE A 34 -9.48 7.86 26.54
CA ILE A 34 -10.22 9.09 26.21
C ILE A 34 -11.53 9.24 27.00
N THR A 35 -12.03 8.13 27.55
CA THR A 35 -13.28 8.05 28.32
C THR A 35 -13.07 8.24 29.82
N GLU A 36 -11.82 8.31 30.28
CA GLU A 36 -11.53 8.55 31.70
C GLU A 36 -11.81 10.01 32.06
N HIS A 37 -12.16 10.26 33.31
CA HIS A 37 -12.44 11.62 33.77
C HIS A 37 -11.18 12.49 33.74
N ALA A 38 -11.36 13.79 33.48
CA ALA A 38 -10.27 14.74 33.25
C ALA A 38 -9.22 14.79 34.38
N GLY A 39 -9.62 14.52 35.62
CA GLY A 39 -8.71 14.45 36.77
C GLY A 39 -7.67 13.34 36.66
N LEU A 40 -8.07 12.12 36.28
CA LEU A 40 -7.14 11.00 36.05
C LEU A 40 -6.18 11.29 34.90
N ILE A 41 -6.70 11.84 33.81
CA ILE A 41 -5.92 12.25 32.64
C ILE A 41 -4.87 13.30 33.04
N GLY A 42 -5.29 14.37 33.72
CA GLY A 42 -4.40 15.43 34.17
C GLY A 42 -3.33 14.95 35.14
N GLY A 43 -3.71 14.09 36.09
CA GLY A 43 -2.77 13.46 37.02
C GLY A 43 -1.72 12.61 36.31
N TYR A 44 -2.14 11.76 35.36
CA TYR A 44 -1.23 10.93 34.58
C TYR A 44 -0.25 11.77 33.75
N VAL A 45 -0.75 12.77 33.00
CA VAL A 45 0.08 13.64 32.16
C VAL A 45 1.14 14.38 32.99
N GLY A 46 0.76 14.85 34.18
CA GLY A 46 1.69 15.53 35.09
C GLY A 46 2.81 14.61 35.60
N GLN A 47 2.49 13.35 35.90
CA GLN A 47 3.45 12.38 36.46
C GLN A 47 4.31 11.69 35.40
N HIS A 48 3.78 11.46 34.19
CA HIS A 48 4.39 10.58 33.19
C HIS A 48 4.82 11.31 31.91
N ARG A 49 4.95 12.64 31.94
CA ARG A 49 5.35 13.46 30.76
C ARG A 49 6.55 12.89 30.01
N GLY A 50 7.60 12.50 30.73
CA GLY A 50 8.82 11.95 30.11
C GLY A 50 8.52 10.69 29.28
N HIS A 51 7.70 9.78 29.80
CA HIS A 51 7.28 8.57 29.09
C HIS A 51 6.42 8.90 27.86
N MET A 52 5.52 9.88 27.96
CA MET A 52 4.68 10.30 26.84
C MET A 52 5.52 10.88 25.68
N LEU A 53 6.53 11.71 25.98
CA LEU A 53 7.44 12.26 24.98
C LEU A 53 8.32 11.19 24.36
N TRP A 54 8.84 10.25 25.16
CA TRP A 54 9.60 9.10 24.65
C TRP A 54 8.77 8.20 23.75
N ALA A 55 7.53 7.90 24.15
CA ALA A 55 6.62 7.11 23.34
C ALA A 55 6.35 7.79 21.99
N ALA A 56 6.06 9.09 21.97
CA ALA A 56 5.84 9.84 20.75
C ALA A 56 7.08 9.82 19.83
N LEU A 57 8.28 10.03 20.39
CA LEU A 57 9.52 9.95 19.63
C LEU A 57 9.71 8.57 18.99
N LEU A 58 9.56 7.50 19.78
CA LEU A 58 9.66 6.13 19.28
C LEU A 58 8.61 5.84 18.19
N THR A 59 7.39 6.34 18.34
CA THR A 59 6.35 6.23 17.30
C THR A 59 6.78 6.92 16.00
N THR A 60 7.40 8.10 16.04
CA THR A 60 7.90 8.77 14.83
C THR A 60 9.04 8.01 14.15
N ILE A 61 9.94 7.40 14.93
CA ILE A 61 11.01 6.54 14.40
C ILE A 61 10.41 5.30 13.74
N ALA A 62 9.45 4.64 14.40
CA ALA A 62 8.73 3.49 13.85
C ALA A 62 8.02 3.86 12.54
N ALA A 63 7.37 5.03 12.47
CA ALA A 63 6.68 5.49 11.27
C ALA A 63 7.65 5.74 10.10
N ALA A 64 8.82 6.31 10.35
CA ALA A 64 9.86 6.50 9.33
C ALA A 64 10.40 5.16 8.79
N LEU A 65 10.68 4.21 9.69
CA LEU A 65 11.10 2.85 9.31
C LEU A 65 10.00 2.11 8.52
N PHE A 66 8.75 2.27 8.93
CA PHE A 66 7.60 1.70 8.25
C PHE A 66 7.39 2.29 6.86
N LEU A 67 7.64 3.59 6.69
CA LEU A 67 7.63 4.23 5.37
C LEU A 67 8.70 3.65 4.46
N TRP A 68 9.92 3.44 4.96
CA TRP A 68 11.00 2.81 4.20
C TRP A 68 10.60 1.39 3.77
N PHE A 69 10.04 0.59 4.68
CA PHE A 69 9.47 -0.71 4.31
C PHE A 69 8.43 -0.59 3.18
N GLY A 70 7.52 0.39 3.25
CA GLY A 70 6.54 0.66 2.20
C GLY A 70 7.15 1.02 0.84
N VAL A 71 8.23 1.83 0.83
CA VAL A 71 8.98 2.16 -0.40
C VAL A 71 9.59 0.91 -1.02
N ALA A 72 10.23 0.06 -0.21
CA ALA A 72 10.82 -1.18 -0.70
C ALA A 72 9.76 -2.14 -1.25
N LEU A 73 8.63 -2.27 -0.57
CA LEU A 73 7.52 -3.10 -1.02
C LEU A 73 6.91 -2.59 -2.34
N ALA A 74 6.68 -1.29 -2.48
CA ALA A 74 6.20 -0.68 -3.71
C ALA A 74 7.19 -0.87 -4.87
N ALA A 75 8.50 -0.78 -4.60
CA ALA A 75 9.53 -1.08 -5.58
C ALA A 75 9.49 -2.56 -6.01
N ALA A 76 9.28 -3.49 -5.08
CA ALA A 76 9.14 -4.91 -5.38
C ALA A 76 7.92 -5.18 -6.30
N PHE A 77 6.77 -4.56 -6.02
CA PHE A 77 5.59 -4.67 -6.90
C PHE A 77 5.84 -4.11 -8.30
N ARG A 78 6.51 -2.96 -8.41
CA ARG A 78 6.88 -2.36 -9.70
C ARG A 78 7.78 -3.29 -10.52
N ARG A 79 8.75 -3.94 -9.88
CA ARG A 79 9.61 -4.95 -10.51
C ARG A 79 8.82 -6.20 -10.92
N GLY A 80 7.82 -6.60 -10.14
CA GLY A 80 6.90 -7.67 -10.49
C GLY A 80 6.12 -7.38 -11.76
N GLU A 81 5.55 -6.18 -11.87
CA GLU A 81 4.78 -5.75 -13.03
C GLU A 81 5.64 -5.69 -14.31
N ALA A 82 6.86 -5.14 -14.21
CA ALA A 82 7.79 -5.10 -15.34
C ALA A 82 8.15 -6.51 -15.86
N ARG A 83 8.38 -7.47 -14.96
CA ARG A 83 8.66 -8.86 -15.34
C ARG A 83 7.47 -9.53 -16.02
N HIS A 84 6.26 -9.27 -15.56
CA HIS A 84 5.05 -9.82 -16.18
C HIS A 84 4.87 -9.30 -17.61
N ALA A 85 5.12 -8.00 -17.85
CA ALA A 85 5.06 -7.40 -19.18
C ALA A 85 6.09 -8.03 -20.15
N ASP A 86 7.33 -8.20 -19.71
CA ASP A 86 8.39 -8.83 -20.50
C ASP A 86 8.05 -10.28 -20.87
N LEU A 87 7.51 -11.06 -19.93
CA LEU A 87 7.05 -12.43 -20.20
C LEU A 87 5.90 -12.49 -21.21
N THR A 88 4.96 -11.54 -21.16
CA THR A 88 3.86 -11.48 -22.14
C THR A 88 4.37 -11.12 -23.54
N ASP A 89 5.38 -10.24 -23.64
CA ASP A 89 6.00 -9.88 -24.91
C ASP A 89 6.79 -11.05 -25.50
N MET A 90 7.56 -11.78 -24.67
CA MET A 90 8.27 -12.99 -25.10
C MET A 90 7.31 -14.11 -25.52
N ALA A 91 6.19 -14.28 -24.81
CA ALA A 91 5.17 -15.25 -25.18
C ALA A 91 4.52 -14.90 -26.53
N GLY A 92 4.23 -13.62 -26.76
CA GLY A 92 3.72 -13.12 -28.04
C GLY A 92 4.73 -13.32 -29.18
N ALA A 93 6.01 -13.02 -28.96
CA ALA A 93 7.07 -13.21 -29.95
C ALA A 93 7.24 -14.71 -30.32
N ARG A 94 7.25 -15.60 -29.32
CA ARG A 94 7.32 -17.05 -29.55
C ARG A 94 6.10 -17.57 -30.30
N ALA A 95 4.90 -17.08 -29.98
CA ALA A 95 3.69 -17.46 -30.70
C ALA A 95 3.79 -17.10 -32.19
N GLU A 96 4.37 -15.94 -32.51
CA GLU A 96 4.57 -15.50 -33.90
C GLU A 96 5.68 -16.29 -34.60
N GLU A 97 6.77 -16.67 -33.91
CA GLU A 97 7.83 -17.52 -34.45
C GLU A 97 7.32 -18.93 -34.79
N THR A 98 6.41 -19.48 -33.97
CA THR A 98 5.78 -20.78 -34.23
C THR A 98 4.67 -20.74 -35.29
N ARG A 99 4.37 -19.57 -35.86
CA ARG A 99 3.31 -19.40 -36.85
C ARG A 99 3.72 -20.03 -38.20
N PRO A 100 2.88 -20.87 -38.83
CA PRO A 100 3.20 -21.43 -40.14
C PRO A 100 3.30 -20.33 -41.20
N PRO A 101 4.33 -20.35 -42.06
CA PRO A 101 4.48 -19.36 -43.13
C PRO A 101 3.26 -19.39 -44.06
N GLY A 102 2.68 -18.22 -44.31
CA GLY A 102 1.48 -18.06 -45.14
C GLY A 102 0.15 -18.04 -44.37
N THR A 103 0.15 -18.27 -43.05
CA THR A 103 -1.05 -18.04 -42.24
C THR A 103 -1.21 -16.53 -42.07
N PRO A 104 -2.23 -15.87 -42.68
CA PRO A 104 -2.40 -14.44 -42.51
C PRO A 104 -2.40 -14.11 -41.02
N ALA A 105 -1.67 -13.06 -40.63
CA ALA A 105 -1.81 -12.48 -39.30
C ALA A 105 -3.31 -12.39 -39.06
N ALA A 106 -3.80 -13.06 -38.01
CA ALA A 106 -5.16 -12.90 -37.55
C ALA A 106 -5.19 -11.46 -37.03
N GLY A 107 -5.26 -10.53 -37.98
CA GLY A 107 -5.21 -9.11 -37.74
C GLY A 107 -6.30 -8.87 -36.75
N GLY A 108 -5.91 -8.32 -35.60
CA GLY A 108 -6.85 -7.96 -34.55
C GLY A 108 -8.06 -7.34 -35.23
N HIS A 109 -9.18 -8.05 -35.17
CA HIS A 109 -10.46 -7.44 -35.43
C HIS A 109 -10.55 -6.35 -34.39
N ALA A 110 -10.14 -5.14 -34.78
CA ALA A 110 -10.37 -3.94 -34.02
C ALA A 110 -11.88 -3.95 -33.74
N PRO A 111 -12.30 -4.03 -32.47
CA PRO A 111 -13.71 -4.01 -32.16
C PRO A 111 -14.23 -2.64 -32.59
N GLY A 112 -15.03 -2.60 -33.66
CA GLY A 112 -15.80 -1.42 -34.04
C GLY A 112 -15.20 -0.54 -35.14
N THR A 113 -15.09 -1.03 -36.37
CA THR A 113 -15.56 -0.21 -37.50
C THR A 113 -17.04 -0.48 -37.67
N TYR A 114 -17.88 0.41 -37.13
CA TYR A 114 -19.30 0.44 -37.43
C TYR A 114 -19.46 0.65 -38.95
N PRO A 115 -20.25 -0.19 -39.64
CA PRO A 115 -20.59 0.07 -41.02
C PRO A 115 -21.70 1.12 -41.05
N GLY A 116 -21.39 2.29 -41.62
CA GLY A 116 -22.39 3.20 -42.13
C GLY A 116 -22.55 4.49 -41.35
N GLU A 117 -21.94 5.56 -41.88
CA GLU A 117 -22.73 6.74 -42.25
C GLU A 117 -21.92 7.50 -43.32
N GLY A 118 -22.38 7.40 -44.55
CA GLY A 118 -21.84 8.16 -45.66
C GLY A 118 -22.38 9.59 -45.61
N VAL A 119 -21.49 10.57 -45.74
CA VAL A 119 -21.84 11.86 -46.35
C VAL A 119 -20.66 12.29 -47.22
N HIS A 120 -20.90 12.26 -48.53
CA HIS A 120 -20.05 12.82 -49.56
C HIS A 120 -19.94 14.34 -49.40
N GLY A 121 -18.71 14.86 -49.34
CA GLY A 121 -18.41 16.27 -49.54
C GLY A 121 -17.27 16.41 -50.56
N PRO A 122 -17.43 17.16 -51.67
CA PRO A 122 -16.35 17.44 -52.60
C PRO A 122 -15.59 18.69 -52.13
N GLY A 123 -14.27 18.62 -51.98
CA GLY A 123 -13.52 19.83 -51.66
C GLY A 123 -12.03 19.66 -51.38
N THR A 124 -11.24 19.77 -52.46
CA THR A 124 -9.88 20.34 -52.52
C THR A 124 -8.82 19.77 -51.58
N HIS A 125 -8.05 18.80 -52.10
CA HIS A 125 -6.74 18.43 -51.58
C HIS A 125 -5.68 19.49 -51.96
N PRO A 126 -5.03 20.16 -51.01
CA PRO A 126 -3.77 20.85 -51.27
C PRO A 126 -2.65 19.83 -51.43
N ALA A 127 -1.74 20.12 -52.35
CA ALA A 127 -0.65 19.27 -52.82
C ALA A 127 0.21 18.72 -51.67
N ALA A 128 0.49 17.42 -51.80
CA ALA A 128 1.30 16.62 -50.90
C ALA A 128 2.76 17.11 -50.86
N GLY A 129 3.11 17.86 -49.82
CA GLY A 129 4.47 17.94 -49.32
C GLY A 129 4.79 16.66 -48.55
N GLY A 130 5.79 15.90 -49.00
CA GLY A 130 6.23 14.65 -48.39
C GLY A 130 6.53 14.82 -46.90
N ARG A 131 5.61 14.35 -46.05
CA ARG A 131 5.87 14.23 -44.62
C ARG A 131 6.78 13.02 -44.40
N PRO A 132 7.91 13.18 -43.68
CA PRO A 132 8.85 12.09 -43.44
C PRO A 132 8.16 10.95 -42.71
N GLU A 133 8.21 9.75 -43.29
CA GLU A 133 7.54 8.54 -42.77
C GLU A 133 8.00 8.14 -41.36
N GLY A 134 9.13 8.68 -40.87
CA GLY A 134 9.66 8.40 -39.53
C GLY A 134 8.78 8.87 -38.36
N VAL A 135 8.00 9.95 -38.51
CA VAL A 135 7.23 10.54 -37.39
C VAL A 135 5.96 9.74 -37.06
N ARG A 136 5.46 8.94 -38.00
CA ARG A 136 4.22 8.17 -37.81
C ARG A 136 4.41 6.98 -36.86
N GLY A 137 5.60 6.38 -36.86
CA GLY A 137 5.95 5.26 -35.98
C GLY A 137 6.12 5.68 -34.52
N GLU A 138 6.69 6.85 -34.26
CA GLU A 138 6.89 7.36 -32.89
C GLU A 138 5.57 7.72 -32.20
N HIS A 139 4.62 8.32 -32.93
CA HIS A 139 3.30 8.60 -32.36
C HIS A 139 2.48 7.33 -32.11
N ALA A 140 2.62 6.31 -32.95
CA ALA A 140 1.99 5.00 -32.72
C ALA A 140 2.60 4.29 -31.49
N ARG A 141 3.93 4.35 -31.31
CA ARG A 141 4.60 3.86 -30.10
C ARG A 141 4.21 4.66 -28.85
N ALA A 142 4.15 5.98 -28.93
CA ALA A 142 3.75 6.82 -27.80
C ALA A 142 2.27 6.62 -27.42
N ALA A 143 1.42 6.25 -28.37
CA ALA A 143 0.01 5.92 -28.14
C ALA A 143 -0.18 4.50 -27.60
N SER A 144 0.62 3.51 -28.02
CA SER A 144 0.56 2.15 -27.49
C SER A 144 1.10 2.08 -26.06
N VAL A 145 2.19 2.79 -25.75
CA VAL A 145 2.74 2.92 -24.39
C VAL A 145 1.72 3.56 -23.43
N ARG A 146 0.81 4.40 -23.93
CA ARG A 146 -0.27 4.99 -23.12
C ARG A 146 -1.51 4.09 -22.96
N ARG A 147 -1.71 3.11 -23.84
CA ARG A 147 -2.86 2.17 -23.80
C ARG A 147 -2.59 0.91 -23.00
N TYR A 148 -1.34 0.50 -22.85
CA TYR A 148 -0.95 -0.43 -21.80
C TYR A 148 -0.86 0.37 -20.51
N GLY A 149 -2.02 0.66 -19.91
CA GLY A 149 -2.13 1.30 -18.62
C GLY A 149 -1.29 0.53 -17.61
N PHE A 150 -0.06 0.98 -17.38
CA PHE A 150 0.70 0.65 -16.19
C PHE A 150 -0.26 0.88 -15.05
N SER A 151 -0.54 -0.19 -14.31
CA SER A 151 -1.44 -0.06 -13.20
C SER A 151 -0.73 0.81 -12.18
N ASP A 152 -1.35 1.92 -11.80
CA ASP A 152 -0.83 2.77 -10.75
C ASP A 152 -0.86 2.09 -9.37
N LEU A 153 -1.10 0.77 -9.27
CA LEU A 153 -1.14 0.03 -8.00
C LEU A 153 0.14 0.18 -7.16
N PRO A 154 1.38 0.05 -7.69
CA PRO A 154 2.57 0.29 -6.86
C PRO A 154 2.65 1.72 -6.33
N ALA A 155 2.19 2.70 -7.12
CA ALA A 155 2.12 4.10 -6.71
C ALA A 155 1.02 4.32 -5.65
N LEU A 156 -0.13 3.64 -5.81
CA LEU A 156 -1.24 3.66 -4.85
C LEU A 156 -0.85 3.04 -3.51
N VAL A 157 -0.10 1.93 -3.53
CA VAL A 157 0.47 1.31 -2.33
C VAL A 157 1.38 2.31 -1.62
N LEU A 158 2.32 2.93 -2.34
CA LEU A 158 3.22 3.93 -1.76
C LEU A 158 2.45 5.13 -1.19
N ALA A 159 1.47 5.65 -1.93
CA ALA A 159 0.61 6.74 -1.47
C ALA A 159 -0.13 6.36 -0.17
N GLY A 160 -0.64 5.13 -0.08
CA GLY A 160 -1.27 4.62 1.14
C GLY A 160 -0.31 4.59 2.34
N PHE A 161 0.94 4.15 2.14
CA PHE A 161 1.97 4.20 3.20
C PHE A 161 2.26 5.63 3.64
N VAL A 162 2.41 6.55 2.69
CA VAL A 162 2.65 7.98 2.98
C VAL A 162 1.49 8.53 3.82
N VAL A 163 0.24 8.32 3.41
CA VAL A 163 -0.94 8.82 4.15
C VAL A 163 -0.99 8.25 5.57
N VAL A 164 -0.81 6.94 5.74
CA VAL A 164 -0.81 6.29 7.06
C VAL A 164 0.29 6.84 7.96
N VAL A 165 1.51 6.99 7.43
CA VAL A 165 2.66 7.51 8.18
C VAL A 165 2.47 8.98 8.54
N THR A 166 1.96 9.80 7.62
CA THR A 166 1.63 11.21 7.89
C THR A 166 0.58 11.33 8.97
N LEU A 167 -0.51 10.56 8.93
CA LEU A 167 -1.54 10.55 9.97
C LEU A 167 -0.98 10.10 11.32
N GLY A 168 -0.16 9.05 11.34
CA GLY A 168 0.53 8.58 12.54
C GLY A 168 1.46 9.65 13.14
N PHE A 169 2.22 10.35 12.29
CA PHE A 169 3.10 11.44 12.70
C PHE A 169 2.31 12.63 13.27
N VAL A 170 1.26 13.06 12.59
CA VAL A 170 0.36 14.14 13.07
C VAL A 170 -0.26 13.76 14.42
N GLY A 171 -0.75 12.52 14.56
CA GLY A 171 -1.27 12.01 15.82
C GLY A 171 -0.24 12.04 16.96
N ALA A 172 0.99 11.56 16.68
CA ALA A 172 2.08 11.59 17.64
C ALA A 172 2.48 13.03 18.03
N ALA A 173 2.50 13.96 17.07
CA ALA A 173 2.81 15.37 17.31
C ALA A 173 1.74 16.06 18.16
N VAL A 174 0.45 15.83 17.87
CA VAL A 174 -0.66 16.34 18.68
C VAL A 174 -0.58 15.78 20.10
N TYR A 175 -0.34 14.48 20.23
CA TYR A 175 -0.19 13.82 21.53
C TYR A 175 0.99 14.39 22.36
N ALA A 176 2.17 14.52 21.75
CA ALA A 176 3.34 15.09 22.42
C ALA A 176 3.14 16.57 22.76
N GLY A 177 2.59 17.37 21.84
CA GLY A 177 2.33 18.79 22.02
C GLY A 177 1.35 19.05 23.16
N THR A 178 0.28 18.25 23.23
CA THR A 178 -0.74 18.35 24.30
C THR A 178 -0.18 17.94 25.65
N ALA A 179 0.57 16.84 25.72
CA ALA A 179 1.29 16.45 26.93
C ALA A 179 2.25 17.55 27.40
N TYR A 180 2.97 18.19 26.47
CA TYR A 180 3.86 19.32 26.78
C TYR A 180 3.07 20.53 27.30
N VAL A 181 2.05 21.00 26.57
CA VAL A 181 1.28 22.20 26.92
C VAL A 181 0.62 22.08 28.29
N PHE A 182 0.01 20.94 28.62
CA PHE A 182 -0.61 20.72 29.93
C PHE A 182 0.39 20.62 31.07
N SER A 183 1.60 20.13 30.78
CA SER A 183 2.65 20.09 31.80
C SER A 183 3.18 21.47 32.17
N VAL A 184 3.20 22.41 31.21
CA VAL A 184 3.68 23.78 31.43
C VAL A 184 2.55 24.66 31.98
N ASN A 185 1.32 24.47 31.50
CA ASN A 185 0.18 25.33 31.82
C ASN A 185 -0.91 24.56 32.55
N ARG A 186 -0.76 24.37 33.87
CA ARG A 186 -1.72 23.63 34.70
C ARG A 186 -3.14 24.21 34.64
N GLY A 187 -3.29 25.51 34.40
CA GLY A 187 -4.60 26.16 34.24
C GLY A 187 -5.40 25.68 33.01
N LEU A 188 -4.75 25.02 32.04
CA LEU A 188 -5.41 24.48 30.84
C LEU A 188 -5.90 23.04 31.01
N LEU A 189 -5.68 22.41 32.17
CA LEU A 189 -6.15 21.04 32.43
C LEU A 189 -7.67 20.83 32.20
N PRO A 190 -8.58 21.79 32.48
CA PRO A 190 -10.00 21.64 32.14
C PRO A 190 -10.25 21.50 30.63
N LEU A 191 -9.36 22.03 29.79
CA LEU A 191 -9.43 21.91 28.33
C LEU A 191 -8.77 20.64 27.79
N ALA A 192 -8.27 19.76 28.68
CA ALA A 192 -7.61 18.53 28.27
C ALA A 192 -8.48 17.63 27.39
N ALA A 193 -9.82 17.72 27.52
CA ALA A 193 -10.76 16.95 26.71
C ALA A 193 -10.77 17.33 25.21
N VAL A 194 -10.41 18.56 24.84
CA VAL A 194 -10.44 19.02 23.44
C VAL A 194 -9.49 18.24 22.53
N PRO A 195 -8.20 18.07 22.86
CA PRO A 195 -7.31 17.25 22.04
C PRO A 195 -7.71 15.78 21.98
N TYR A 196 -8.45 15.26 22.97
CA TYR A 196 -8.98 13.90 22.89
C TYR A 196 -9.97 13.72 21.74
N THR A 197 -10.87 14.67 21.51
CA THR A 197 -11.77 14.64 20.35
C THR A 197 -10.97 14.64 19.03
N GLY A 198 -9.90 15.42 18.97
CA GLY A 198 -8.98 15.43 17.83
C GLY A 198 -8.30 14.07 17.60
N VAL A 199 -7.81 13.44 18.67
CA VAL A 199 -7.21 12.09 18.61
C VAL A 199 -8.24 11.04 18.18
N THR A 200 -9.49 11.13 18.63
CA THR A 200 -10.59 10.25 18.19
C THR A 200 -10.83 10.37 16.69
N LEU A 201 -10.93 11.60 16.16
CA LEU A 201 -11.09 11.83 14.72
C LEU A 201 -9.89 11.32 13.92
N MET A 202 -8.67 11.51 14.42
CA MET A 202 -7.47 10.95 13.80
C MET A 202 -7.48 9.42 13.80
N GLY A 203 -8.02 8.79 14.85
CA GLY A 203 -8.24 7.34 14.89
C GLY A 203 -9.14 6.85 13.77
N LEU A 204 -10.24 7.58 13.49
CA LEU A 204 -11.17 7.26 12.41
C LEU A 204 -10.46 7.33 11.05
N LEU A 205 -9.82 8.48 10.77
CA LEU A 205 -9.12 8.72 9.52
C LEU A 205 -7.98 7.70 9.31
N SER A 206 -7.25 7.38 10.37
CA SER A 206 -6.19 6.39 10.36
C SER A 206 -6.73 4.99 10.02
N GLY A 207 -7.82 4.55 10.64
CA GLY A 207 -8.42 3.24 10.34
C GLY A 207 -8.88 3.11 8.88
N ILE A 208 -9.48 4.18 8.31
CA ILE A 208 -9.85 4.22 6.89
C ILE A 208 -8.59 4.19 6.00
N ALA A 209 -7.57 4.97 6.33
CA ALA A 209 -6.31 4.99 5.58
C ALA A 209 -5.62 3.63 5.57
N TRP A 210 -5.58 2.93 6.71
CA TRP A 210 -5.08 1.57 6.81
C TRP A 210 -5.88 0.60 5.94
N ALA A 211 -7.22 0.69 5.95
CA ALA A 211 -8.06 -0.15 5.12
C ALA A 211 -7.76 0.02 3.62
N LEU A 212 -7.66 1.27 3.15
CA LEU A 212 -7.33 1.59 1.76
C LEU A 212 -5.93 1.10 1.38
N LEU A 213 -4.93 1.30 2.25
CA LEU A 213 -3.57 0.81 2.04
C LEU A 213 -3.56 -0.72 1.85
N PHE A 214 -4.19 -1.47 2.75
CA PHE A 214 -4.21 -2.92 2.66
C PHE A 214 -5.01 -3.44 1.47
N ALA A 215 -6.07 -2.74 1.06
CA ALA A 215 -6.79 -3.06 -0.17
C ALA A 215 -5.89 -2.87 -1.41
N ALA A 216 -5.13 -1.77 -1.46
CA ALA A 216 -4.16 -1.51 -2.54
C ALA A 216 -3.05 -2.58 -2.57
N ILE A 217 -2.52 -2.97 -1.40
CA ILE A 217 -1.53 -4.03 -1.28
C ILE A 217 -2.10 -5.37 -1.78
N ALA A 218 -3.33 -5.72 -1.41
CA ALA A 218 -3.98 -6.95 -1.88
C ALA A 218 -4.10 -6.97 -3.41
N GLY A 219 -4.58 -5.87 -4.00
CA GLY A 219 -4.66 -5.72 -5.45
C GLY A 219 -3.29 -5.85 -6.13
N ALA A 220 -2.26 -5.22 -5.56
CA ALA A 220 -0.88 -5.33 -6.06
C ALA A 220 -0.35 -6.77 -5.99
N ILE A 221 -0.61 -7.51 -4.92
CA ILE A 221 -0.20 -8.92 -4.78
C ILE A 221 -0.89 -9.78 -5.85
N ILE A 222 -2.22 -9.65 -6.01
CA ILE A 222 -2.99 -10.43 -6.98
C ILE A 222 -2.50 -10.21 -8.41
N ARG A 223 -2.17 -8.95 -8.76
CA ARG A 223 -1.70 -8.60 -10.10
C ARG A 223 -0.25 -8.99 -10.37
N THR A 224 0.63 -8.80 -9.40
CA THR A 224 2.08 -8.93 -9.63
C THR A 224 2.65 -10.28 -9.23
N ALA A 225 1.91 -11.07 -8.43
CA ALA A 225 2.35 -12.36 -7.87
C ALA A 225 3.73 -12.30 -7.17
N VAL A 226 4.17 -11.11 -6.75
CA VAL A 226 5.46 -10.90 -6.07
C VAL A 226 5.47 -11.57 -4.70
N LEU A 227 4.32 -11.60 -4.03
CA LEU A 227 4.11 -12.31 -2.78
C LEU A 227 3.13 -13.48 -2.98
N PRO A 228 3.14 -14.49 -2.10
CA PRO A 228 2.21 -15.60 -2.16
C PRO A 228 0.74 -15.15 -2.12
N GLN A 229 -0.13 -15.82 -2.87
CA GLN A 229 -1.55 -15.46 -2.98
C GLN A 229 -2.28 -15.39 -1.63
N TRP A 230 -1.90 -16.23 -0.65
CA TRP A 230 -2.50 -16.21 0.68
C TRP A 230 -2.26 -14.87 1.42
N MET A 231 -1.16 -14.17 1.13
CA MET A 231 -0.88 -12.83 1.70
C MET A 231 -1.84 -11.76 1.18
N ALA A 232 -2.37 -11.91 -0.04
CA ALA A 232 -3.41 -11.02 -0.56
C ALA A 232 -4.71 -11.19 0.22
N TRP A 233 -5.14 -12.44 0.44
CA TRP A 233 -6.32 -12.73 1.26
C TRP A 233 -6.16 -12.22 2.69
N PHE A 234 -4.97 -12.40 3.27
CA PHE A 234 -4.70 -11.87 4.60
C PHE A 234 -4.79 -10.34 4.62
N ALA A 235 -4.22 -9.64 3.62
CA ALA A 235 -4.34 -8.19 3.50
C ALA A 235 -5.81 -7.72 3.38
N ILE A 236 -6.67 -8.43 2.64
CA ILE A 236 -8.10 -8.14 2.55
C ILE A 236 -8.77 -8.24 3.92
N ILE A 237 -8.45 -9.27 4.71
CA ILE A 237 -8.98 -9.43 6.07
C ILE A 237 -8.53 -8.27 6.97
N VAL A 238 -7.25 -7.88 6.90
CA VAL A 238 -6.73 -6.72 7.65
C VAL A 238 -7.45 -5.44 7.24
N ALA A 239 -7.69 -5.24 5.94
CA ALA A 239 -8.41 -4.07 5.44
C ALA A 239 -9.84 -3.97 5.98
N ILE A 240 -10.59 -5.08 5.94
CA ILE A 240 -11.96 -5.14 6.45
C ILE A 240 -11.99 -4.85 7.96
N ILE A 241 -11.09 -5.48 8.72
CA ILE A 241 -11.05 -5.29 10.18
C ILE A 241 -10.65 -3.85 10.53
N ALA A 242 -9.65 -3.27 9.86
CA ALA A 242 -9.27 -1.88 10.06
C ALA A 242 -10.42 -0.90 9.76
N PHE A 243 -11.19 -1.16 8.69
CA PHE A 243 -12.37 -0.37 8.34
C PHE A 243 -13.46 -0.50 9.40
N LEU A 244 -13.78 -1.71 9.85
CA LEU A 244 -14.77 -1.94 10.91
C LEU A 244 -14.35 -1.29 12.23
N SER A 245 -13.06 -1.35 12.58
CA SER A 245 -12.53 -0.67 13.76
C SER A 245 -12.63 0.85 13.66
N ALA A 246 -12.49 1.43 12.46
CA ALA A 246 -12.71 2.86 12.24
C ALA A 246 -14.18 3.25 12.52
N LEU A 247 -15.13 2.46 12.04
CA LEU A 247 -16.57 2.71 12.25
C LEU A 247 -17.00 2.53 13.72
N ALA A 248 -16.25 1.76 14.51
CA ALA A 248 -16.57 1.49 15.90
C ALA A 248 -16.41 2.69 16.84
N LEU A 249 -15.85 3.82 16.40
CA LEU A 249 -15.62 5.01 17.23
C LEU A 249 -16.88 5.65 17.81
N GLY A 250 -18.06 5.42 17.22
CA GLY A 250 -19.34 5.87 17.75
C GLY A 250 -19.98 4.94 18.79
N ILE A 251 -19.40 3.77 19.05
CA ILE A 251 -20.00 2.73 19.90
C ILE A 251 -19.45 2.87 21.32
N THR A 252 -20.29 3.27 22.27
CA THR A 252 -19.87 3.56 23.66
C THR A 252 -19.78 2.33 24.55
N GLY A 253 -20.26 1.16 24.12
CA GLY A 253 -20.31 -0.05 24.95
C GLY A 253 -20.19 -1.37 24.20
N GLY A 254 -19.90 -2.44 24.94
CA GLY A 254 -19.82 -3.81 24.42
C GLY A 254 -18.49 -4.16 23.75
N VAL A 255 -18.51 -5.27 23.01
CA VAL A 255 -17.33 -5.86 22.35
C VAL A 255 -16.79 -4.97 21.21
N LEU A 256 -17.57 -4.00 20.74
CA LEU A 256 -17.16 -3.01 19.73
C LEU A 256 -16.80 -1.66 20.35
N ALA A 257 -16.74 -1.52 21.68
CA ALA A 257 -16.28 -0.29 22.28
C ALA A 257 -14.80 -0.02 21.91
N PRO A 258 -14.36 1.25 21.75
CA PRO A 258 -12.99 1.60 21.38
C PRO A 258 -11.89 1.00 22.28
N ARG A 259 -12.21 0.63 23.52
CA ARG A 259 -11.27 -0.01 24.46
C ARG A 259 -11.30 -1.53 24.42
N SER A 260 -12.19 -2.12 23.64
CA SER A 260 -12.26 -3.57 23.52
C SER A 260 -11.01 -4.11 22.83
N PHE A 261 -10.71 -5.37 23.11
CA PHE A 261 -9.63 -6.08 22.43
C PHE A 261 -9.82 -6.07 20.90
N LEU A 262 -11.06 -6.20 20.41
CA LEU A 262 -11.35 -6.25 18.98
C LEU A 262 -11.08 -4.94 18.24
N VAL A 263 -11.34 -3.79 18.86
CA VAL A 263 -11.13 -2.49 18.19
C VAL A 263 -9.73 -1.97 18.44
N GLY A 264 -9.19 -2.15 19.66
CA GLY A 264 -7.91 -1.59 20.05
C GLY A 264 -6.69 -2.44 19.71
N TRP A 265 -6.79 -3.77 19.82
CA TRP A 265 -5.62 -4.66 19.74
C TRP A 265 -5.61 -5.51 18.47
N LEU A 266 -6.76 -6.06 18.09
CA LEU A 266 -6.84 -6.97 16.95
C LEU A 266 -6.28 -6.37 15.65
N PRO A 267 -6.63 -5.12 15.24
CA PRO A 267 -6.05 -4.53 14.04
C PRO A 267 -4.54 -4.41 14.12
N MET A 268 -4.00 -3.96 15.26
CA MET A 268 -2.55 -3.83 15.44
C MET A 268 -1.82 -5.17 15.39
N ILE A 269 -2.38 -6.22 15.99
CA ILE A 269 -1.81 -7.57 15.93
C ILE A 269 -1.79 -8.08 14.50
N LEU A 270 -2.88 -7.90 13.75
CA LEU A 270 -2.98 -8.36 12.37
C LEU A 270 -2.03 -7.60 11.45
N VAL A 271 -1.97 -6.26 11.57
CA VAL A 271 -1.00 -5.44 10.83
C VAL A 271 0.43 -5.83 11.16
N GLY A 272 0.74 -6.04 12.45
CA GLY A 272 2.06 -6.46 12.91
C GLY A 272 2.46 -7.82 12.36
N LEU A 273 1.57 -8.82 12.44
CA LEU A 273 1.80 -10.14 11.90
C LEU A 273 1.98 -10.11 10.37
N TRP A 274 1.13 -9.37 9.67
CA TRP A 274 1.25 -9.19 8.22
C TRP A 274 2.59 -8.55 7.84
N THR A 275 2.98 -7.49 8.55
CA THR A 275 4.26 -6.78 8.31
C THR A 275 5.45 -7.68 8.59
N LEU A 276 5.39 -8.50 9.64
CA LEU A 276 6.45 -9.45 9.99
C LEU A 276 6.64 -10.50 8.89
N VAL A 277 5.56 -11.09 8.38
CA VAL A 277 5.63 -12.08 7.30
C VAL A 277 6.11 -11.43 5.99
N ALA A 278 5.53 -10.28 5.60
CA ALA A 278 5.95 -9.56 4.40
C ALA A 278 7.44 -9.19 4.46
N SER A 279 7.92 -8.73 5.61
CA SER A 279 9.33 -8.45 5.86
C SER A 279 10.20 -9.69 5.73
N GLY A 280 9.78 -10.82 6.32
CA GLY A 280 10.48 -12.09 6.19
C GLY A 280 10.59 -12.57 4.73
N LEU A 281 9.52 -12.39 3.94
CA LEU A 281 9.52 -12.73 2.51
C LEU A 281 10.45 -11.83 1.69
N LEU A 282 10.49 -10.52 1.98
CA LEU A 282 11.43 -9.59 1.32
C LEU A 282 12.89 -9.87 1.68
N ILE A 283 13.18 -10.32 2.91
CA ILE A 283 14.54 -10.72 3.31
C ILE A 283 14.95 -12.02 2.61
N ARG A 284 13.99 -12.94 2.43
CA ARG A 284 14.19 -14.27 1.84
C ARG A 284 14.19 -14.27 0.31
N GLU A 285 14.63 -13.23 -0.39
CA GLU A 285 14.78 -13.22 -1.86
C GLU A 285 15.84 -14.22 -2.42
N HIS A 286 15.86 -15.45 -1.92
CA HIS A 286 15.85 -16.66 -2.70
C HIS A 286 14.41 -17.19 -2.76
N LEU A 287 13.48 -16.44 -3.36
CA LEU A 287 12.21 -17.07 -3.72
C LEU A 287 12.54 -18.06 -4.85
N PRO A 288 12.32 -19.37 -4.66
CA PRO A 288 12.36 -20.30 -5.77
C PRO A 288 11.19 -19.89 -6.66
N PHE A 289 11.47 -19.11 -7.70
CA PHE A 289 10.59 -19.17 -8.84
C PHE A 289 10.63 -20.62 -9.24
N ALA A 290 9.51 -21.29 -9.01
CA ALA A 290 9.25 -22.55 -9.60
C ALA A 290 9.52 -22.35 -11.10
N THR A 291 10.72 -22.72 -11.53
CA THR A 291 10.89 -23.70 -12.57
C THR A 291 9.99 -24.90 -12.21
N ARG A 292 8.66 -24.70 -12.27
CA ARG A 292 7.90 -25.51 -13.19
C ARG A 292 8.47 -25.14 -14.55
N THR A 293 9.66 -25.69 -14.83
CA THR A 293 9.85 -26.43 -16.06
C THR A 293 8.49 -27.03 -16.31
N VAL A 294 7.80 -26.47 -17.30
CA VAL A 294 6.86 -27.23 -18.09
C VAL A 294 7.68 -28.47 -18.43
N GLU A 295 7.59 -29.48 -17.57
CA GLU A 295 8.09 -30.80 -17.81
C GLU A 295 7.30 -31.15 -19.04
N ALA A 296 7.97 -30.98 -20.19
CA ALA A 296 7.39 -31.13 -21.49
C ALA A 296 6.73 -32.48 -21.43
N ARG A 297 5.40 -32.48 -21.33
CA ARG A 297 4.61 -33.70 -21.24
C ARG A 297 5.08 -34.49 -22.47
N PRO A 298 5.80 -35.61 -22.30
CA PRO A 298 6.34 -36.31 -23.43
C PRO A 298 5.15 -36.60 -24.33
N ALA A 299 5.21 -36.11 -25.57
CA ALA A 299 4.22 -36.40 -26.57
C ALA A 299 4.20 -37.92 -26.71
N MET A 300 3.26 -38.57 -26.03
CA MET A 300 3.01 -39.99 -26.25
C MET A 300 2.46 -40.08 -27.66
N GLY A 301 3.36 -40.48 -28.57
CA GLY A 301 3.01 -40.86 -29.92
C GLY A 301 1.97 -41.97 -29.86
N HIS A 302 0.91 -41.79 -30.65
CA HIS A 302 0.02 -42.87 -31.07
C HIS A 302 0.67 -43.66 -32.20
#